data_AF-A0A8T9SZ96-F1
#
_entry.id   AF-A0A8T9SZ96-F1
#
_cell.length_a   1.000
_cell.length_b   1.000
_cell.length_c   1.000
_cell.angle_alpha   90.00
_cell.angle_beta   90.00
_cell.angle_gamma   90.00
#
_symmetry.space_group_name_H-M   'P 1'
#
loop_
_entity.id
_entity.type
_entity.pdbx_description
1 polymer ?
#
loop_
_entity_poly.entity_id
_entity_poly.type
_entity_poly.pdbx_seq_one_letter_code
_entity_poly.pdbx_strand_id
1 'polypeptide(L)'
;MPHVATVMRWLAQEEHESFREQYARACELRADAIADEILAIADDASRDVVEVEVGEDSTVERERFTATARDKLKIDSRKWLLGKLAPKKYGDKVDVTTGGEKLPGVPVIQIIAPA
;
A
#
# COMPACT_ATOMS: atom_id res chain seq x y z
N MET A 1 2.52 21.24 14.76
CA MET A 1 1.59 20.69 13.75
C MET A 1 0.19 20.69 14.36
N PRO A 2 -0.87 21.16 13.67
CA PRO A 2 -2.23 21.12 14.20
C PRO A 2 -2.70 19.69 14.46
N HIS A 3 -3.68 19.51 15.34
CA HIS A 3 -4.25 18.20 15.63
C HIS A 3 -5.00 17.63 14.41
N VAL A 4 -5.04 16.30 14.26
CA VAL A 4 -5.71 15.63 13.11
C VAL A 4 -7.16 16.08 12.97
N ALA A 5 -7.90 16.19 14.07
CA ALA A 5 -9.29 16.67 14.05
C ALA A 5 -9.44 18.08 13.44
N THR A 6 -8.46 18.96 13.67
CA THR A 6 -8.44 20.31 13.09
C THR A 6 -8.23 20.25 11.58
N VAL A 7 -7.28 19.42 11.12
CA VAL A 7 -7.02 19.24 9.68
C VAL A 7 -8.23 18.65 8.97
N MET A 8 -8.85 17.62 9.55
CA MET A 8 -10.06 16.99 8.98
C MET A 8 -11.23 17.96 8.92
N ARG A 9 -11.39 18.85 9.91
CA ARG A 9 -12.39 19.92 9.87
C ARG A 9 -12.14 20.89 8.73
N TRP A 10 -10.88 21.31 8.51
CA TRP A 10 -10.56 22.20 7.39
C TRP A 10 -10.84 21.54 6.04
N LEU A 11 -10.56 20.24 5.89
CA LEU A 11 -10.90 19.50 4.67
C LEU A 11 -12.41 19.35 4.46
N ALA A 12 -13.24 19.46 5.49
CA ALA A 12 -14.69 19.36 5.36
C ALA A 12 -15.36 20.69 4.99
N GLN A 13 -14.70 21.82 5.21
CA GLN A 13 -15.25 23.16 4.96
C GLN A 13 -15.13 23.53 3.47
N GLU A 14 -16.19 24.06 2.87
CA GLU A 14 -16.21 24.44 1.45
C GLU A 14 -15.26 25.60 1.14
N GLU A 15 -15.06 26.51 2.09
CA GLU A 15 -14.15 27.66 2.01
C GLU A 15 -12.67 27.28 1.81
N HIS A 16 -12.33 26.01 2.01
CA HIS A 16 -10.97 25.47 1.93
C HIS A 16 -10.76 24.56 0.72
N GLU A 17 -11.38 24.89 -0.42
CA GLU A 17 -11.24 24.13 -1.67
C GLU A 17 -9.78 23.95 -2.11
N SER A 18 -9.01 25.03 -2.17
CA SER A 18 -7.59 24.98 -2.56
C SER A 18 -6.74 24.13 -1.61
N PHE A 19 -7.09 24.07 -0.33
CA PHE A 19 -6.43 23.21 0.65
C PHE A 19 -6.77 21.73 0.42
N ARG A 20 -8.02 21.40 0.10
CA ARG A 20 -8.43 20.03 -0.26
C ARG A 20 -7.67 19.53 -1.49
N GLU A 21 -7.54 20.34 -2.52
CA GLU A 21 -6.80 19.97 -3.73
C GLU A 21 -5.32 19.71 -3.45
N GLN A 22 -4.67 20.60 -2.67
CA GLN A 22 -3.28 20.41 -2.25
C GLN A 22 -3.13 19.15 -1.40
N TYR A 23 -4.08 18.90 -0.50
CA TYR A 23 -4.08 17.71 0.35
C TYR A 23 -4.27 16.43 -0.47
N ALA A 24 -5.11 16.44 -1.50
CA ALA A 24 -5.28 15.33 -2.41
C ALA A 24 -3.97 15.02 -3.16
N ARG A 25 -3.30 16.05 -3.71
CA ARG A 25 -1.99 15.90 -4.35
C ARG A 25 -0.91 15.41 -3.38
N ALA A 26 -0.93 15.89 -2.13
CA ALA A 26 -0.03 15.41 -1.09
C ALA A 26 -0.28 13.93 -0.76
N CYS A 27 -1.54 13.47 -0.78
CA CYS A 27 -1.87 12.05 -0.61
C CYS A 27 -1.36 11.19 -1.76
N GLU A 28 -1.40 11.68 -3.00
CA GLU A 28 -0.82 11.00 -4.16
C GLU A 28 0.69 10.86 -4.03
N LEU A 29 1.39 11.96 -3.73
CA LEU A 29 2.84 11.93 -3.48
C LEU A 29 3.22 11.03 -2.30
N ARG A 30 2.38 10.98 -1.27
CA ARG A 30 2.57 10.07 -0.14
C ARG A 30 2.47 8.61 -0.58
N ALA A 31 1.54 8.28 -1.48
CA ALA A 31 1.46 6.92 -2.02
C ALA A 31 2.74 6.56 -2.78
N ASP A 32 3.26 7.47 -3.61
CA ASP A 32 4.52 7.25 -4.34
C ASP A 32 5.70 7.06 -3.38
N ALA A 33 5.80 7.89 -2.33
CA ALA A 33 6.84 7.73 -1.31
C ALA A 33 6.76 6.40 -0.54
N ILE A 34 5.55 5.90 -0.25
CA ILE A 34 5.36 4.58 0.37
C ILE A 34 5.80 3.47 -0.59
N ALA A 35 5.58 3.64 -1.90
CA ALA A 35 6.04 2.67 -2.90
C ALA A 35 7.58 2.60 -2.94
N ASP A 36 8.27 3.73 -2.87
CA ASP A 36 9.74 3.76 -2.81
C ASP A 36 10.26 3.17 -1.49
N GLU A 37 9.57 3.41 -0.37
CA GLU A 37 9.92 2.84 0.93
C GLU A 37 9.85 1.30 0.94
N ILE A 38 8.94 0.70 0.15
CA ILE A 38 8.88 -0.76 0.00
C ILE A 38 10.21 -1.32 -0.53
N LEU A 39 10.81 -0.65 -1.53
CA LEU A 39 12.09 -1.07 -2.10
C LEU A 39 13.20 -0.89 -1.07
N ALA A 40 13.24 0.25 -0.38
CA ALA A 40 14.21 0.51 0.67
C ALA A 40 14.16 -0.54 1.79
N ILE A 41 12.96 -1.00 2.18
CA ILE A 41 12.79 -2.06 3.18
C ILE A 41 13.22 -3.42 2.64
N ALA A 42 12.95 -3.72 1.37
CA ALA A 42 13.32 -4.98 0.76
C ALA A 42 14.85 -5.12 0.59
N ASP A 43 15.54 -4.02 0.32
CA ASP A 43 16.98 -4.00 0.09
C ASP A 43 17.81 -3.82 1.39
N ASP A 44 17.18 -3.48 2.52
CA ASP A 44 17.85 -3.31 3.82
C ASP A 44 18.15 -4.64 4.51
N ALA A 45 19.35 -5.20 4.25
CA ALA A 45 19.85 -6.41 4.90
C ALA A 45 20.57 -6.14 6.24
N SER A 46 20.61 -4.89 6.73
CA SER A 46 21.46 -4.51 7.89
C SER A 46 21.10 -5.21 9.20
N ARG A 47 19.92 -5.83 9.29
CA ARG A 47 19.40 -6.49 10.50
C ARG A 47 19.26 -8.00 10.37
N ASP A 48 19.69 -8.57 9.24
CA ASP A 48 19.49 -9.99 8.94
C ASP A 48 20.45 -10.91 9.70
N VAL A 49 21.57 -10.39 10.18
CA VAL A 49 22.56 -11.17 10.93
C VAL A 49 22.75 -10.58 12.32
N VAL A 50 22.93 -11.47 13.30
CA VAL A 50 23.34 -11.14 14.66
C VAL A 50 24.61 -11.88 15.02
N GLU A 51 25.55 -11.15 15.58
CA GLU A 51 26.70 -11.73 16.25
C GLU A 51 26.25 -12.29 17.60
N VAL A 52 26.52 -13.57 17.82
CA VAL A 52 26.23 -14.27 19.07
C VAL A 52 27.54 -14.83 19.60
N GLU A 53 27.90 -14.43 20.82
CA GLU A 53 29.04 -15.00 21.54
C GLU A 53 28.73 -16.45 21.95
N VAL A 54 29.62 -17.36 21.58
CA VAL A 54 29.58 -18.79 21.91
C VAL A 54 30.91 -19.12 22.62
N GLY A 55 30.97 -18.81 23.91
CA GLY A 55 32.17 -19.02 24.74
C GLY A 55 32.96 -17.74 24.98
N GLU A 56 34.10 -17.89 25.67
CA GLU A 56 34.89 -16.75 26.20
C GLU A 56 35.58 -15.93 25.09
N ASP A 57 35.86 -16.52 23.92
CA ASP A 57 36.60 -15.87 22.81
C ASP A 57 36.07 -16.24 21.40
N SER A 58 34.82 -16.66 21.26
CA SER A 58 34.29 -17.06 19.95
C SER A 58 32.94 -16.42 19.67
N THR A 59 32.85 -15.67 18.57
CA THR A 59 31.60 -15.07 18.08
C THR A 59 31.19 -15.75 16.78
N VAL A 60 29.92 -16.13 16.68
CA VAL A 60 29.34 -16.68 15.44
C VAL A 60 28.25 -15.78 14.94
N GLU A 61 28.23 -15.57 13.62
CA GLU A 61 27.13 -14.93 12.93
C GLU A 61 25.94 -15.90 12.85
N ARG A 62 24.75 -15.42 13.24
CA ARG A 62 23.49 -16.15 13.08
C ARG A 62 22.47 -15.29 12.35
N GLU A 63 21.72 -15.93 11.46
CA GLU A 63 20.60 -15.28 10.79
C GLU A 63 19.47 -14.96 11.78
N ARG A 64 18.97 -13.73 11.70
CA ARG A 64 17.83 -13.22 12.46
C ARG A 64 16.57 -13.31 11.59
N PHE A 65 15.98 -14.50 11.53
CA PHE A 65 14.72 -14.74 10.79
C PHE A 65 13.57 -13.78 11.16
N THR A 66 13.58 -13.19 12.35
CA THR A 66 12.57 -12.21 12.78
C THR A 66 12.67 -10.86 12.06
N ALA A 67 13.84 -10.48 11.56
CA ALA A 67 14.00 -9.27 10.73
C ALA A 67 13.28 -9.47 9.39
N THR A 68 13.66 -10.50 8.64
CA THR A 68 13.06 -10.85 7.35
C THR A 68 11.53 -11.01 7.43
N ALA A 69 11.02 -11.70 8.46
CA ALA A 69 9.57 -11.86 8.66
C ALA A 69 8.86 -10.53 8.92
N ARG A 70 9.48 -9.63 9.69
CA ARG A 70 8.96 -8.28 9.96
C ARG A 70 8.96 -7.43 8.70
N ASP A 71 10.02 -7.49 7.91
CA ASP A 71 10.15 -6.67 6.71
C ASP A 71 9.18 -7.15 5.62
N LYS A 72 8.96 -8.47 5.50
CA LYS A 72 7.85 -9.02 4.72
C LYS A 72 6.49 -8.45 5.15
N LEU A 73 6.18 -8.48 6.45
CA LEU A 73 4.92 -7.94 6.99
C LEU A 73 4.75 -6.44 6.69
N LYS A 74 5.83 -5.66 6.80
CA LYS A 74 5.86 -4.23 6.47
C LYS A 74 5.56 -3.99 4.99
N ILE A 75 6.18 -4.77 4.11
CA ILE A 75 6.00 -4.69 2.66
C ILE A 75 4.56 -5.04 2.30
N ASP A 76 4.04 -6.15 2.81
CA ASP A 76 2.67 -6.61 2.51
C ASP A 76 1.62 -5.60 3.01
N SER A 77 1.79 -5.06 4.21
CA SER A 77 0.90 -4.03 4.76
C SER A 77 0.89 -2.76 3.89
N ARG A 78 2.06 -2.33 3.39
CA ARG A 78 2.19 -1.17 2.51
C ARG A 78 1.59 -1.43 1.13
N LYS A 79 1.81 -2.60 0.53
CA LYS A 79 1.18 -3.00 -0.74
C LYS A 79 -0.35 -2.95 -0.63
N TRP A 80 -0.90 -3.52 0.44
CA TRP A 80 -2.35 -3.47 0.69
C TRP A 80 -2.86 -2.03 0.82
N LEU A 81 -2.13 -1.19 1.57
CA LEU A 81 -2.48 0.23 1.72
C LEU A 81 -2.43 0.98 0.38
N LEU A 82 -1.41 0.75 -0.45
CA LEU A 82 -1.27 1.36 -1.77
C LEU A 82 -2.42 0.98 -2.70
N GLY A 83 -2.85 -0.28 -2.68
CA GLY A 83 -4.03 -0.73 -3.42
C GLY A 83 -5.32 -0.01 -3.02
N LYS A 84 -5.41 0.54 -1.80
CA LYS A 84 -6.55 1.34 -1.34
C LYS A 84 -6.37 2.85 -1.56
N LEU A 85 -5.17 3.38 -1.37
CA LEU A 85 -4.88 4.81 -1.52
C LEU A 85 -4.83 5.24 -2.99
N ALA A 86 -4.27 4.42 -3.87
CA ALA A 86 -4.08 4.73 -5.28
C ALA A 86 -4.39 3.50 -6.16
N PRO A 87 -5.65 3.01 -6.17
CA PRO A 87 -6.06 1.80 -6.90
C PRO A 87 -5.82 1.90 -8.41
N LYS A 88 -5.84 3.11 -8.99
CA LYS A 88 -5.57 3.32 -10.42
C LYS A 88 -4.12 2.99 -10.80
N LYS A 89 -3.16 3.25 -9.90
CA LYS A 89 -1.70 3.10 -10.15
C LYS A 89 -1.17 1.78 -9.60
N TYR A 90 -1.59 1.40 -8.39
CA TYR A 90 -1.06 0.26 -7.65
C TYR A 90 -2.10 -0.83 -7.34
N GLY A 91 -3.33 -0.69 -7.85
CA GLY A 91 -4.34 -1.73 -7.70
C GLY A 91 -4.07 -2.93 -8.60
N ASP A 92 -4.47 -4.11 -8.13
CA ASP A 92 -4.38 -5.35 -8.90
C ASP A 92 -5.27 -5.24 -10.15
N LYS A 93 -4.63 -5.34 -11.33
CA LYS A 93 -5.35 -5.43 -12.60
C LYS A 93 -5.70 -6.88 -12.85
N VAL A 94 -6.96 -7.23 -12.64
CA VAL A 94 -7.49 -8.54 -13.01
C VAL A 94 -8.19 -8.40 -14.35
N ASP A 95 -7.53 -8.84 -15.42
CA ASP A 95 -8.16 -8.98 -16.72
C ASP A 95 -8.98 -10.27 -16.73
N VAL A 96 -10.31 -10.14 -16.66
CA VAL A 96 -11.24 -11.26 -16.82
C VAL A 96 -11.54 -11.41 -18.32
N THR A 97 -10.61 -12.01 -19.06
CA THR A 97 -10.82 -12.39 -20.47
C THR A 97 -10.81 -13.91 -20.63
N THR A 98 -11.83 -14.46 -21.26
CA THR A 98 -11.81 -15.85 -21.74
C THR A 98 -11.20 -15.84 -23.14
N GLY A 99 -9.91 -16.17 -23.27
CA GLY A 99 -9.29 -16.37 -24.58
C GLY A 99 -9.02 -15.12 -25.42
N GLY A 100 -8.86 -13.93 -24.81
CA GLY A 100 -8.42 -12.72 -25.51
C GLY A 100 -9.53 -11.82 -26.08
N GLU A 101 -10.81 -12.21 -25.94
CA GLU A 101 -11.94 -11.35 -26.27
C GLU A 101 -12.62 -10.80 -25.01
N LYS A 102 -13.06 -9.53 -25.07
CA LYS A 102 -13.82 -8.89 -24.00
C LYS A 102 -15.11 -9.66 -23.78
N LEU A 103 -15.41 -10.00 -22.53
CA LEU A 103 -16.68 -10.63 -22.18
C LEU A 103 -17.85 -9.78 -22.68
N PRO A 104 -18.86 -10.38 -23.33
CA PRO A 104 -20.06 -9.64 -23.69
C PRO A 104 -20.68 -9.11 -22.39
N GLY A 105 -20.88 -7.79 -22.34
CA GLY A 105 -21.47 -7.12 -21.19
C GLY A 105 -22.74 -7.84 -20.74
N VAL A 106 -22.88 -8.03 -19.43
CA VAL A 106 -24.02 -8.70 -18.81
C VAL A 106 -25.31 -8.22 -19.46
N PRO A 107 -26.12 -9.08 -20.10
CA PRO A 107 -27.36 -8.64 -20.71
C PRO A 107 -28.30 -8.16 -19.61
N VAL A 108 -28.73 -6.90 -19.70
CA VAL A 108 -29.79 -6.35 -18.86
C VAL A 108 -31.08 -7.08 -19.22
N ILE A 109 -31.46 -8.08 -18.43
CA ILE A 109 -32.74 -8.77 -18.58
C ILE A 109 -33.82 -7.78 -18.12
N GLN A 110 -34.44 -7.08 -19.08
CA GLN A 110 -35.70 -6.37 -18.82
C GLN A 110 -36.81 -7.41 -18.63
N ILE A 111 -37.21 -7.61 -17.37
CA ILE A 111 -38.40 -8.39 -17.05
C ILE A 111 -39.61 -7.55 -17.49
N ILE A 112 -40.15 -7.82 -18.66
CA ILE A 112 -41.42 -7.25 -19.13
C ILE A 112 -42.54 -8.03 -18.41
N ALA A 113 -43.31 -7.35 -17.57
CA ALA A 113 -44.49 -7.92 -16.93
C ALA A 113 -45.62 -8.13 -17.98
N PRO A 114 -46.34 -9.26 -17.97
CA PRO A 114 -47.46 -9.48 -18.88
C PRO A 114 -48.68 -8.62 -18.52
N ALA A 115 -49.42 -8.22 -19.56
CA ALA A 115 -50.60 -7.35 -19.53
C ALA A 115 -51.84 -8.00 -18.89
#